data_AF-A0A8P4GLZ3-F1
#
_entry.id   AF-A0A8P4GLZ3-F1
#
_cell.length_a   1.000
_cell.length_b   1.000
_cell.length_c   1.000
_cell.angle_alpha   90.00
_cell.angle_beta   90.00
_cell.angle_gamma   90.00
#
_symmetry.space_group_name_H-M   'P 1'
#
loop_
_entity.id
_entity.type
_entity.pdbx_description
1 polymer ?
#
loop_
_entity_poly.entity_id
_entity_poly.type
_entity_poly.pdbx_seq_one_letter_code
_entity_poly.pdbx_strand_id
1 'polypeptide(L)'
;MFAWFCIFVCASAGCLVAAEYTMPGQPLEVPVNSAKVLRAARFAMVEFNRDNAEDLFAYKIVNITSAKIQVVAGINYILEVKLGRTMCKTSDTIDTEPCLYHSEPKELKCHFVVTEIPWEDSRVLTQNKCHHHGSN
;
A
#
# COMPACT_ATOMS: atom_id res chain seq x y z
N MET A 1 31.43 -0.10 61.66
CA MET A 1 30.44 -1.15 61.94
C MET A 1 29.11 -0.68 61.37
N PHE A 2 28.55 -1.44 60.42
CA PHE A 2 27.18 -1.37 59.86
C PHE A 2 26.74 -0.14 59.05
N ALA A 3 26.78 -0.26 57.71
CA ALA A 3 25.57 -0.34 56.87
C ALA A 3 25.95 -0.24 55.39
N TRP A 4 26.81 -1.16 54.94
CA TRP A 4 26.75 -1.64 53.56
C TRP A 4 25.40 -2.37 53.43
N PHE A 5 24.66 -2.11 52.34
CA PHE A 5 23.40 -2.72 51.91
C PHE A 5 22.09 -1.97 52.23
N CYS A 6 21.73 -1.04 51.34
CA CYS A 6 20.47 -1.09 50.59
C CYS A 6 20.87 -0.81 49.12
N ILE A 7 21.24 -1.84 48.35
CA ILE A 7 20.32 -2.50 47.40
C ILE A 7 19.71 -1.42 46.50
N PHE A 8 20.33 -1.15 45.35
CA PHE A 8 19.86 -1.63 44.03
C PHE A 8 18.38 -1.34 43.77
N VAL A 9 18.09 -0.89 42.55
CA VAL A 9 16.74 -0.62 42.00
C VAL A 9 16.26 0.79 42.40
N CYS A 10 16.16 1.79 41.52
CA CYS A 10 15.58 1.74 40.18
C CYS A 10 16.44 2.51 39.17
N ALA A 11 17.30 1.81 38.43
CA ALA A 11 17.55 2.22 37.04
C ALA A 11 16.32 1.82 36.21
N SER A 12 15.15 2.34 36.57
CA SER A 12 14.02 2.34 35.66
C SER A 12 14.38 3.40 34.62
N ALA A 13 15.11 2.98 33.60
CA ALA A 13 14.94 3.55 32.27
C ALA A 13 13.45 3.36 31.95
N GLY A 14 12.64 4.30 32.42
CA GLY A 14 11.26 4.38 32.00
C GLY A 14 11.32 4.49 30.49
N CYS A 15 10.80 3.49 29.79
CA CYS A 15 10.45 3.67 28.41
C CYS A 15 9.52 4.87 28.37
N LEU A 16 10.04 6.02 27.92
CA LEU A 16 9.21 7.14 27.52
C LEU A 16 8.41 6.61 26.33
N VAL A 17 7.22 6.08 26.61
CA VAL A 17 6.21 5.83 25.59
C VAL A 17 5.72 7.23 25.23
N ALA A 18 6.40 7.87 24.29
CA ALA A 18 5.88 9.06 23.64
C ALA A 18 4.59 8.63 22.97
N ALA A 19 3.45 9.04 23.54
CA ALA A 19 2.17 8.92 22.85
C ALA A 19 2.29 9.79 21.59
N GLU A 20 2.40 9.15 20.42
CA GLU A 20 2.38 9.87 19.15
C GLU A 20 0.99 10.47 18.97
N TYR A 21 0.89 11.79 19.07
CA TYR A 21 -0.34 12.51 18.75
C TYR A 21 -0.57 12.43 17.24
N THR A 22 -1.45 11.53 16.80
CA THR A 22 -1.84 11.45 15.38
C THR A 22 -2.85 12.55 15.08
N MET A 23 -2.44 13.55 14.30
CA MET A 23 -3.34 14.60 13.82
C MET A 23 -4.28 14.04 12.74
N PRO A 24 -5.58 14.34 12.76
CA PRO A 24 -6.46 14.09 11.63
C PRO A 24 -5.87 14.73 10.36
N GLY A 25 -5.88 14.01 9.23
CA GLY A 25 -5.31 14.48 7.97
C GLY A 25 -3.82 14.23 7.77
N GLN A 26 -3.08 13.77 8.77
CA GLN A 26 -1.71 13.30 8.55
C GLN A 26 -1.73 11.88 7.95
N PRO A 27 -0.97 11.59 6.87
CA PRO A 27 -0.76 10.23 6.42
C PRO A 27 -0.01 9.41 7.47
N LEU A 28 -0.61 8.28 7.88
CA LEU A 28 -0.03 7.34 8.83
C LEU A 28 0.33 6.03 8.12
N GLU A 29 1.53 5.52 8.34
CA GLU A 29 1.95 4.21 7.83
C GLU A 29 1.07 3.10 8.43
N VAL A 30 0.67 2.16 7.58
CA VAL A 30 -0.14 1.00 7.98
C VAL A 30 0.45 -0.28 7.40
N PRO A 31 0.16 -1.45 8.00
CA PRO A 31 0.64 -2.72 7.47
C PRO A 31 0.15 -2.96 6.04
N VAL A 32 1.09 -3.23 5.13
CA VAL A 32 0.83 -3.47 3.70
C VAL A 32 -0.02 -4.72 3.45
N ASN A 33 -0.05 -5.66 4.39
CA ASN A 33 -0.83 -6.89 4.35
C ASN A 33 -2.22 -6.75 4.99
N SER A 34 -2.61 -5.56 5.46
CA SER A 34 -3.94 -5.34 6.02
C SER A 34 -5.02 -5.53 4.95
N ALA A 35 -6.16 -6.12 5.33
CA ALA A 35 -7.24 -6.40 4.38
C ALA A 35 -7.75 -5.16 3.63
N LYS A 36 -7.71 -3.98 4.28
CA LYS A 36 -8.09 -2.71 3.65
C LYS A 36 -7.09 -2.27 2.59
N VAL A 37 -5.79 -2.33 2.89
CA VAL A 37 -4.72 -2.02 1.93
C VAL A 37 -4.76 -2.97 0.74
N LEU A 38 -4.89 -4.27 0.98
CA LEU A 38 -4.97 -5.26 -0.11
C LEU A 38 -6.18 -5.00 -1.02
N ARG A 39 -7.31 -4.60 -0.46
CA ARG A 39 -8.52 -4.25 -1.22
C ARG A 39 -8.31 -2.97 -2.04
N ALA A 40 -7.73 -1.93 -1.45
CA ALA A 40 -7.41 -0.69 -2.14
C ALA A 40 -6.39 -0.91 -3.27
N ALA A 41 -5.34 -1.69 -3.02
CA ALA A 41 -4.33 -2.02 -4.03
C ALA A 41 -4.93 -2.80 -5.21
N ARG A 42 -5.79 -3.79 -4.95
CA ARG A 42 -6.51 -4.52 -6.00
C ARG A 42 -7.40 -3.61 -6.82
N PHE A 43 -8.17 -2.75 -6.17
CA PHE A 43 -8.98 -1.75 -6.84
C PHE A 43 -8.13 -0.85 -7.76
N ALA A 44 -7.01 -0.32 -7.26
CA ALA A 44 -6.09 0.50 -8.04
C ALA A 44 -5.52 -0.24 -9.26
N MET A 45 -5.13 -1.52 -9.11
CA MET A 45 -4.61 -2.34 -10.20
C MET A 45 -5.67 -2.59 -11.29
N VAL A 46 -6.93 -2.84 -10.89
CA VAL A 46 -8.04 -3.04 -11.84
C VAL A 46 -8.29 -1.75 -12.63
N GLU A 47 -8.38 -0.61 -11.96
CA GLU A 47 -8.53 0.70 -12.63
C GLU A 47 -7.31 1.03 -13.51
N PHE A 48 -6.09 0.75 -13.05
CA PHE A 48 -4.88 0.90 -13.86
C PHE A 48 -4.95 0.09 -15.16
N ASN A 49 -5.30 -1.20 -15.08
CA ASN A 49 -5.42 -2.05 -16.28
C ASN A 49 -6.53 -1.59 -17.22
N ARG A 50 -7.64 -1.06 -16.66
CA ARG A 50 -8.73 -0.47 -17.44
C ARG A 50 -8.29 0.79 -18.18
N ASP A 51 -7.55 1.68 -17.51
CA ASP A 51 -7.02 2.90 -18.12
C ASP A 51 -5.94 2.61 -19.16
N ASN A 52 -5.20 1.51 -19.01
CA ASN A 52 -4.14 1.07 -19.91
C ASN A 52 -4.61 -0.07 -20.85
N ALA A 53 -5.86 -0.02 -21.30
CA ALA A 53 -6.47 -1.07 -22.12
C ALA A 53 -5.82 -1.27 -23.51
N GLU A 54 -5.01 -0.31 -23.95
CA GLU A 54 -4.17 -0.41 -25.15
C GLU A 54 -3.03 -1.43 -25.00
N ASP A 55 -2.62 -1.76 -23.77
CA ASP A 55 -1.67 -2.84 -23.54
C ASP A 55 -2.37 -4.18 -23.77
N LEU A 56 -1.75 -5.01 -24.61
CA LEU A 56 -2.25 -6.36 -24.90
C LEU A 56 -2.28 -7.25 -23.66
N PHE A 57 -1.48 -6.95 -22.64
CA PHE A 57 -1.32 -7.78 -21.45
C PHE A 57 -1.65 -7.02 -20.16
N ALA A 58 -2.41 -7.67 -19.28
CA ALA A 58 -2.74 -7.12 -17.97
C ALA A 58 -1.53 -7.15 -17.02
N TYR A 59 -1.52 -6.20 -16.07
CA TYR A 59 -0.57 -6.17 -14.97
C TYR A 59 -1.16 -6.79 -13.69
N LYS A 60 -0.30 -7.44 -12.90
CA LYS A 60 -0.62 -7.95 -11.56
C LYS A 60 0.27 -7.33 -10.48
N ILE A 61 -0.26 -7.23 -9.26
CA ILE A 61 0.53 -6.82 -8.10
C ILE A 61 1.58 -7.89 -7.79
N VAL A 62 2.84 -7.49 -7.89
CA VAL A 62 4.00 -8.29 -7.46
C VAL A 62 4.26 -8.05 -5.96
N ASN A 63 4.25 -6.78 -5.54
CA ASN A 63 4.49 -6.41 -4.14
C ASN A 63 3.89 -5.03 -3.81
N ILE A 64 3.53 -4.83 -2.54
CA ILE A 64 3.16 -3.52 -1.99
C ILE A 64 4.30 -3.11 -1.05
N THR A 65 5.04 -2.06 -1.38
CA THR A 65 6.25 -1.66 -0.67
C THR A 65 6.01 -0.63 0.43
N SER A 66 4.94 0.17 0.32
CA SER A 66 4.51 1.12 1.37
C SER A 66 3.01 1.33 1.26
N ALA A 67 2.36 1.56 2.41
CA ALA A 67 0.95 1.88 2.48
C ALA A 67 0.71 2.88 3.61
N LYS A 68 0.05 3.98 3.29
CA LYS A 68 -0.40 4.98 4.26
C LYS A 68 -1.90 5.18 4.18
N ILE A 69 -2.50 5.51 5.31
CA ILE A 69 -3.89 5.96 5.38
C ILE A 69 -3.91 7.42 5.81
N GLN A 70 -4.73 8.23 5.13
CA GLN A 70 -4.95 9.62 5.47
C GLN A 70 -6.46 9.90 5.50
N VAL A 71 -6.95 10.42 6.63
CA VAL A 71 -8.35 10.84 6.78
C VAL A 71 -8.54 12.22 6.17
N VAL A 72 -9.46 12.35 5.22
CA VAL A 72 -9.80 13.61 4.52
C VAL A 72 -11.32 13.74 4.46
N ALA A 73 -11.90 14.38 3.43
CA ALA A 73 -13.31 14.19 3.06
C ALA A 73 -13.53 12.79 2.44
N GLY A 74 -13.10 11.76 3.16
CA GLY A 74 -12.95 10.38 2.72
C GLY A 74 -11.73 9.75 3.39
N ILE A 75 -11.26 8.64 2.83
CA ILE A 75 -10.07 7.92 3.30
C ILE A 75 -9.16 7.71 2.10
N ASN A 76 -7.98 8.33 2.11
CA ASN A 76 -6.96 8.06 1.11
C ASN A 76 -6.12 6.86 1.55
N TYR A 77 -5.99 5.87 0.66
CA TYR A 77 -4.97 4.85 0.70
C TYR A 77 -3.85 5.26 -0.27
N ILE A 78 -2.71 5.67 0.28
CA ILE A 78 -1.54 6.10 -0.49
C ILE A 78 -0.60 4.90 -0.56
N LEU A 79 -0.39 4.36 -1.76
CA LEU A 79 0.22 3.05 -1.97
C LEU A 79 1.41 3.16 -2.92
N GLU A 80 2.53 2.58 -2.51
CA GLU A 80 3.65 2.28 -3.41
C GLU A 80 3.58 0.80 -3.79
N VAL A 81 3.33 0.53 -5.07
CA VAL A 81 3.02 -0.81 -5.58
C VAL A 81 3.95 -1.16 -6.73
N LYS A 82 4.46 -2.38 -6.72
CA LYS A 82 5.15 -2.98 -7.87
C LYS A 82 4.16 -3.81 -8.67
N LEU A 83 4.00 -3.48 -9.94
CA LEU A 83 3.22 -4.25 -10.89
C LEU A 83 4.14 -5.04 -11.83
N GLY A 84 3.76 -6.26 -12.16
CA GLY A 84 4.43 -7.11 -13.14
C GLY A 84 3.47 -7.46 -14.26
N ARG A 85 3.93 -7.34 -15.51
CA ARG A 85 3.14 -7.72 -16.68
C ARG A 85 2.89 -9.24 -16.70
N THR A 86 1.67 -9.64 -17.01
CA THR A 86 1.25 -11.04 -17.11
C THR A 86 1.17 -11.51 -18.56
N MET A 87 0.84 -12.78 -18.77
CA MET A 87 0.48 -13.30 -20.11
C MET A 87 -1.01 -13.20 -20.42
N CYS A 88 -1.84 -12.75 -19.47
CA CYS A 88 -3.28 -12.63 -19.69
C CYS A 88 -3.61 -11.38 -20.48
N LYS A 89 -4.60 -11.48 -21.37
CA LYS A 89 -5.05 -10.31 -22.10
C LYS A 89 -5.83 -9.39 -21.16
N THR A 90 -5.74 -8.09 -21.41
CA THR A 90 -6.51 -7.09 -20.65
C THR A 90 -8.03 -7.28 -20.77
N SER A 91 -8.49 -8.01 -21.81
CA SER A 91 -9.89 -8.43 -21.99
C SER A 91 -10.33 -9.58 -21.09
N ASP A 92 -9.40 -10.32 -20.50
CA ASP A 92 -9.70 -11.48 -19.68
C ASP A 92 -10.00 -11.03 -18.25
N THR A 93 -10.98 -11.63 -17.58
CA THR A 93 -11.35 -11.27 -16.22
C THR A 93 -10.16 -11.48 -15.28
N ILE A 94 -9.54 -10.39 -14.81
CA ILE A 94 -8.30 -10.37 -14.01
C ILE A 94 -8.40 -11.19 -12.70
N ASP A 95 -9.62 -11.50 -12.25
CA ASP A 95 -9.88 -12.17 -10.97
C ASP A 95 -10.16 -13.68 -11.03
N THR A 96 -10.32 -14.29 -12.22
CA THR A 96 -10.89 -15.66 -12.29
C THR A 96 -9.91 -16.78 -12.65
N GLU A 97 -8.74 -16.48 -13.22
CA GLU A 97 -7.73 -17.50 -13.55
C GLU A 97 -6.32 -17.19 -13.05
N PRO A 98 -5.50 -18.22 -12.73
CA PRO A 98 -4.09 -18.03 -12.40
C PRO A 98 -3.31 -17.57 -13.63
N CYS A 99 -3.41 -16.28 -13.97
CA CYS A 99 -2.53 -15.66 -14.97
C CYS A 99 -1.09 -15.70 -14.49
N LEU A 100 -0.25 -16.41 -15.21
CA LEU A 100 1.18 -16.47 -15.00
C LEU A 100 1.84 -15.15 -15.42
N TYR A 101 2.96 -14.83 -14.76
CA TYR A 101 3.80 -13.70 -15.15
C TYR A 101 4.45 -13.96 -16.51
N HIS A 102 4.64 -12.89 -17.29
CA HIS A 102 5.36 -12.98 -18.56
C HIS A 102 6.84 -13.31 -18.32
N SER A 103 7.45 -14.11 -19.19
CA SER A 103 8.86 -14.54 -19.09
C SER A 103 9.86 -13.36 -19.20
N GLU A 104 9.45 -12.28 -19.86
CA GLU A 104 10.14 -10.99 -19.84
C GLU A 104 9.46 -10.05 -18.82
N PRO A 105 10.06 -9.82 -17.64
CA PRO A 105 9.44 -9.01 -16.59
C PRO A 105 9.49 -7.53 -16.97
N LYS A 106 8.39 -7.00 -17.50
CA LYS A 106 8.12 -5.55 -17.47
C LYS A 106 7.53 -5.21 -16.11
N GLU A 107 8.41 -4.76 -15.22
CA GLU A 107 8.02 -4.26 -13.90
C GLU A 107 7.77 -2.75 -13.93
N LEU A 108 6.69 -2.34 -13.28
CA LEU A 108 6.36 -0.95 -13.02
C LEU A 108 6.38 -0.68 -11.52
N LYS A 109 6.92 0.47 -11.14
CA LYS A 109 6.75 1.07 -9.81
C LYS A 109 5.66 2.13 -9.92
N CYS A 110 4.62 1.97 -9.12
CA CYS A 110 3.43 2.80 -9.18
C CYS A 110 3.15 3.46 -7.83
N HIS A 111 2.89 4.76 -7.87
CA HIS A 111 2.28 5.53 -6.81
C HIS A 111 0.79 5.65 -7.09
N PHE A 112 -0.02 5.02 -6.24
CA PHE A 112 -1.47 5.08 -6.30
C PHE A 112 -2.05 5.82 -5.10
N VAL A 113 -3.10 6.62 -5.35
CA VAL A 113 -3.95 7.15 -4.29
C VAL A 113 -5.38 6.73 -4.55
N VAL A 114 -5.89 5.80 -3.75
CA VAL A 114 -7.28 5.37 -3.77
C VAL A 114 -8.05 6.14 -2.71
N THR A 115 -9.05 6.90 -3.12
CA THR A 115 -9.95 7.60 -2.18
C THR A 115 -11.21 6.75 -2.01
N GLU A 116 -11.47 6.33 -0.78
CA GLU A 116 -12.72 5.69 -0.38
C GLU A 116 -13.62 6.71 0.31
N ILE A 117 -14.89 6.77 -0.09
CA ILE A 117 -15.91 7.67 0.47
C ILE A 117 -16.99 6.79 1.11
N PRO A 118 -16.85 6.43 2.41
CA PRO A 118 -17.69 5.39 3.00
C PRO A 118 -19.19 5.69 3.02
N TRP A 119 -19.57 6.96 3.15
CA TRP A 119 -20.98 7.38 3.17
C TRP A 119 -21.64 7.40 1.78
N GLU A 120 -20.86 7.27 0.71
CA GLU A 120 -21.34 7.13 -0.67
C GLU A 120 -21.13 5.71 -1.22
N ASP A 121 -20.56 4.80 -0.41
CA ASP A 121 -20.14 3.46 -0.82
C ASP A 121 -19.30 3.46 -2.12
N SER A 122 -18.43 4.45 -2.26
CA SER A 122 -17.68 4.70 -3.49
C SER A 122 -16.16 4.66 -3.27
N ARG A 123 -15.44 4.28 -4.32
CA ARG A 123 -13.96 4.31 -4.38
C ARG A 123 -13.51 4.84 -5.72
N VAL A 124 -12.44 5.64 -5.72
CA VAL A 124 -11.90 6.26 -6.93
C VAL A 124 -10.37 6.21 -6.91
N LEU A 125 -9.75 5.86 -8.04
CA LEU A 125 -8.31 5.97 -8.23
C LEU A 125 -7.97 7.43 -8.58
N THR A 126 -7.65 8.22 -7.56
CA THR A 126 -7.43 9.66 -7.69
C THR A 126 -6.03 10.05 -8.16
N GLN A 127 -5.03 9.18 -7.95
CA GLN A 127 -3.70 9.34 -8.55
C GLN A 127 -3.20 7.99 -9.07
N ASN A 128 -2.64 8.03 -10.28
CA ASN A 128 -2.06 6.90 -10.98
C ASN A 128 -0.75 7.35 -11.64
N LYS A 129 0.38 7.11 -10.98
CA LYS A 129 1.71 7.46 -11.51
C LYS A 129 2.59 6.23 -11.52
N CYS A 130 2.88 5.69 -12.70
CA CYS A 130 3.74 4.52 -12.86
C CYS A 130 4.97 4.83 -13.70
N HIS A 131 6.09 4.19 -13.38
CA HIS A 131 7.34 4.25 -14.15
C HIS A 131 8.00 2.86 -14.21
N HIS A 132 8.83 2.64 -15.23
CA HIS A 132 9.56 1.38 -15.37
C HIS A 132 10.56 1.19 -14.23
N HIS A 133 10.70 -0.06 -13.77
CA HIS A 133 11.68 -0.37 -12.75
C HIS A 133 13.10 -0.12 -13.29
N GLY A 134 13.77 0.94 -12.81
CA GLY A 134 15.15 1.28 -13.18
C GLY A 134 15.32 2.55 -14.03
N SER A 135 14.25 3.26 -14.38
CA SER A 135 14.38 4.63 -14.90
C SER A 135 14.57 5.60 -13.73
N ASN A 136 15.78 6.14 -13.58
CA ASN A 136 16.09 7.25 -12.66
C ASN A 136 15.50 8.56 -13.17
#